data_AF-A0A6B2GBD9-F1
#
_entry.id   AF-A0A6B2GBD9-F1
#
_cell.length_a   1.000
_cell.length_b   1.000
_cell.length_c   1.000
_cell.angle_alpha   90.00
_cell.angle_beta   90.00
_cell.angle_gamma   90.00
#
_symmetry.space_group_name_H-M   'P 1'
#
loop_
_entity.id
_entity.type
_entity.pdbx_description
1 polymer ?
#
loop_
_entity_poly.entity_id
_entity_poly.type
_entity_poly.pdbx_seq_one_letter_code
_entity_poly.pdbx_strand_id
1 'polypeptide(L)'
;NAEKFSMIAPVWYEGVPDKNHFLKFSDFNIDKEWISLLREKNPSIKIIPRLIIDHEIFVDIFITKTAIETDNKMSAISEYIAAFISENEFDGIVLECPPLVSGEYGVSEGSLWIKAISDALFHKNLTFVVVIPSLVLTEDEGNTKISTAFSQDSFYRMIDYVSYFSIMTYDFSHKHKQIGGMAPLEWVSACVRLLSGHYLPH
;
A
#
# COMPACT_ATOMS: atom_id res chain seq x y z
N ASN A 1 -15.84 16.75 12.55
CA ASN A 1 -15.42 15.33 12.64
C ASN A 1 -13.93 15.08 12.36
N ALA A 2 -13.12 16.07 11.96
CA ALA A 2 -11.66 15.87 11.78
C ALA A 2 -10.94 15.41 13.07
N GLU A 3 -11.43 15.83 14.24
CA GLU A 3 -10.93 15.42 15.56
C GLU A 3 -11.02 13.91 15.84
N LYS A 4 -11.83 13.17 15.07
CA LYS A 4 -11.98 11.71 15.24
C LYS A 4 -10.90 10.90 14.50
N PHE A 5 -10.06 11.54 13.71
CA PHE A 5 -9.09 10.88 12.83
C PHE A 5 -7.67 11.29 13.18
N SER A 6 -6.76 10.32 13.22
CA SER A 6 -5.31 10.57 13.33
C SER A 6 -4.67 10.83 11.98
N MET A 7 -5.19 10.22 10.91
CA MET A 7 -4.65 10.27 9.56
C MET A 7 -5.80 10.35 8.54
N ILE A 8 -5.60 11.10 7.47
CA ILE A 8 -6.48 11.11 6.30
C ILE A 8 -5.64 10.80 5.07
N ALA A 9 -6.07 9.80 4.30
CA ALA A 9 -5.44 9.39 3.06
C ALA A 9 -6.33 9.77 1.87
N PRO A 10 -6.19 11.01 1.32
CA PRO A 10 -6.93 11.38 0.14
C PRO A 10 -6.49 10.54 -1.07
N VAL A 11 -7.45 10.15 -1.91
CA VAL A 11 -7.21 9.36 -3.13
C VAL A 11 -7.15 10.33 -4.30
N TRP A 12 -6.01 11.00 -4.46
CA TRP A 12 -5.78 11.98 -5.51
C TRP A 12 -4.82 11.48 -6.58
N TYR A 13 -4.04 10.43 -6.32
CA TYR A 13 -2.92 10.09 -7.18
C TYR A 13 -2.92 8.64 -7.65
N GLU A 14 -2.73 8.52 -8.95
CA GLU A 14 -2.33 7.30 -9.62
C GLU A 14 -0.90 7.50 -10.16
N GLY A 15 -0.15 6.42 -10.27
CA GLY A 15 1.12 6.40 -10.98
C GLY A 15 0.88 6.52 -12.48
N VAL A 16 1.62 7.37 -13.17
CA VAL A 16 1.61 7.44 -14.64
C VAL A 16 3.04 7.30 -15.16
N PRO A 17 3.32 6.37 -16.08
CA PRO A 17 4.64 6.24 -16.68
C PRO A 17 4.89 7.41 -17.63
N ASP A 18 6.06 8.02 -17.55
CA ASP A 18 6.52 8.95 -18.58
C ASP A 18 7.11 8.21 -19.79
N LYS A 19 7.58 8.98 -20.80
CA LYS A 19 8.15 8.43 -22.04
C LYS A 19 9.40 7.56 -21.83
N ASN A 20 10.04 7.66 -20.67
CA ASN A 20 11.22 6.88 -20.29
C ASN A 20 10.86 5.73 -19.32
N HIS A 21 9.56 5.41 -19.19
CA HIS A 21 9.05 4.42 -18.23
C HIS A 21 9.41 4.77 -16.78
N PHE A 22 9.41 6.07 -16.44
CA PHE A 22 9.63 6.55 -15.07
C PHE A 22 8.31 6.95 -14.42
N LEU A 23 8.14 6.64 -13.14
CA LEU A 23 6.92 6.96 -12.39
C LEU A 23 6.73 8.48 -12.23
N LYS A 24 5.54 8.98 -12.54
CA LYS A 24 5.06 10.30 -12.13
C LYS A 24 3.75 10.16 -11.36
N PHE A 25 3.47 11.12 -10.47
CA PHE A 25 2.13 11.28 -9.93
C PHE A 25 1.22 11.84 -11.02
N SER A 26 -0.01 11.33 -11.12
CA SER A 26 -1.04 11.91 -11.98
C SER A 26 -1.29 13.37 -11.62
N ASP A 27 -1.62 14.17 -12.63
CA ASP A 27 -1.85 15.61 -12.44
C ASP A 27 -3.18 15.86 -11.74
N PHE A 28 -3.12 16.33 -10.50
CA PHE A 28 -4.29 16.72 -9.71
C PHE A 28 -3.95 17.95 -8.88
N ASN A 29 -4.92 18.88 -8.82
CA ASN A 29 -4.80 20.06 -7.98
C ASN A 29 -5.01 19.69 -6.51
N ILE A 30 -3.99 19.95 -5.69
CA ILE A 30 -4.07 19.79 -4.24
C ILE A 30 -5.00 20.85 -3.68
N ASP A 31 -6.03 20.41 -2.96
CA ASP A 31 -6.93 21.30 -2.24
C ASP A 31 -6.29 21.74 -0.91
N LYS A 32 -5.43 22.77 -1.00
CA LYS A 32 -4.73 23.35 0.15
C LYS A 32 -5.68 24.01 1.16
N GLU A 33 -6.82 24.52 0.69
CA GLU A 33 -7.83 25.12 1.55
C GLU A 33 -8.49 24.03 2.41
N TRP A 34 -8.87 22.91 1.80
CA TRP A 34 -9.41 21.76 2.51
C TRP A 34 -8.43 21.19 3.55
N ILE A 35 -7.15 21.06 3.19
CA ILE A 35 -6.10 20.64 4.14
C ILE A 35 -6.01 21.62 5.33
N SER A 36 -6.04 22.92 5.05
CA SER A 36 -5.97 23.95 6.10
C SER A 36 -7.16 23.87 7.05
N LEU A 37 -8.37 23.70 6.53
CA LEU A 37 -9.60 23.53 7.33
C LEU A 37 -9.58 22.26 8.20
N LEU A 38 -8.94 21.18 7.72
CA LEU A 38 -8.74 19.97 8.51
C LEU A 38 -7.77 20.21 9.67
N ARG A 39 -6.63 20.85 9.38
CA ARG A 39 -5.59 21.15 10.37
C ARG A 39 -6.05 22.21 11.39
N GLU A 40 -6.92 23.14 11.02
CA GLU A 40 -7.56 24.08 11.96
C GLU A 40 -8.39 23.32 13.01
N LYS A 41 -9.16 22.33 12.58
CA LYS A 41 -10.02 21.53 13.47
C LYS A 41 -9.25 20.45 14.23
N ASN A 42 -8.16 19.94 13.69
CA ASN A 42 -7.30 18.97 14.33
C ASN A 42 -5.83 19.24 13.93
N PRO A 43 -5.08 20.03 14.72
CA PRO A 43 -3.70 20.38 14.41
C PRO A 43 -2.73 19.19 14.33
N SER A 44 -3.13 18.03 14.87
CA SER A 44 -2.32 16.81 14.85
C SER A 44 -2.65 15.86 13.69
N ILE A 45 -3.64 16.20 12.85
CA ILE A 45 -4.07 15.32 11.76
C ILE A 45 -2.97 15.21 10.70
N LYS A 46 -2.63 13.97 10.34
CA LYS A 46 -1.68 13.70 9.27
C LYS A 46 -2.40 13.58 7.92
N ILE A 47 -1.89 14.26 6.91
CA ILE A 47 -2.35 14.14 5.52
C ILE A 47 -1.37 13.22 4.78
N ILE A 48 -1.84 12.03 4.42
CA ILE A 48 -1.01 10.96 3.84
C ILE A 48 -1.62 10.45 2.52
N PRO A 49 -1.49 11.20 1.40
CA PRO A 49 -2.14 10.84 0.14
C PRO A 49 -1.87 9.39 -0.29
N ARG A 50 -2.88 8.79 -0.93
CA ARG A 50 -2.78 7.46 -1.52
C ARG A 50 -2.22 7.57 -2.94
N LEU A 51 -1.16 6.82 -3.20
CA LEU A 51 -0.61 6.60 -4.53
C LEU A 51 -0.95 5.16 -4.96
N ILE A 52 -1.65 5.05 -6.07
CA ILE A 52 -2.06 3.77 -6.66
C ILE A 52 -1.15 3.47 -7.85
N ILE A 53 -0.49 2.31 -7.83
CA ILE A 53 0.31 1.78 -8.93
C ILE A 53 -0.27 0.40 -9.25
N ASP A 54 -1.13 0.34 -10.26
CA ASP A 54 -1.74 -0.92 -10.67
C ASP A 54 -0.76 -1.83 -11.43
N HIS A 55 -1.27 -2.96 -11.91
CA HIS A 55 -0.49 -3.95 -12.62
C HIS A 55 0.13 -3.41 -13.91
N GLU A 56 -0.65 -2.72 -14.74
CA GLU A 56 -0.20 -2.24 -16.04
C GLU A 56 0.89 -1.17 -15.88
N ILE A 57 0.68 -0.23 -14.95
CA ILE A 57 1.67 0.81 -14.62
C ILE A 57 2.95 0.18 -14.08
N PHE A 58 2.83 -0.80 -13.18
CA PHE A 58 3.99 -1.46 -12.59
C PHE A 58 4.83 -2.20 -13.64
N VAL A 59 4.18 -2.95 -14.54
CA VAL A 59 4.86 -3.69 -15.61
C VAL A 59 5.61 -2.74 -16.53
N ASP A 60 4.97 -1.64 -16.95
CA ASP A 60 5.57 -0.62 -17.82
C ASP A 60 6.88 -0.08 -17.21
N ILE A 61 6.82 0.29 -15.92
CA ILE A 61 7.94 0.94 -15.22
C ILE A 61 9.07 -0.04 -14.87
N PHE A 62 8.77 -1.23 -14.36
CA PHE A 62 9.75 -2.08 -13.67
C PHE A 62 10.13 -3.38 -14.39
N ILE A 63 9.29 -3.92 -15.27
CA ILE A 63 9.51 -5.24 -15.90
C ILE A 63 10.19 -5.15 -17.26
N THR A 64 10.09 -4.02 -17.96
CA THR A 64 10.56 -3.87 -19.35
C THR A 64 12.09 -3.78 -19.51
N LYS A 65 12.89 -3.97 -18.44
CA LYS A 65 14.32 -3.60 -18.34
C LYS A 65 15.18 -4.65 -17.64
N THR A 66 16.50 -4.48 -17.69
CA THR A 66 17.46 -5.33 -16.99
C THR A 66 17.45 -5.08 -15.47
N ALA A 67 17.89 -6.05 -14.66
CA ALA A 67 17.88 -5.93 -13.19
C ALA A 67 18.62 -4.68 -12.66
N ILE A 68 19.80 -4.36 -13.20
CA ILE A 68 20.59 -3.18 -12.79
C ILE A 68 19.83 -1.87 -13.10
N GLU A 69 19.18 -1.80 -14.26
CA GLU A 69 18.36 -0.64 -14.62
C GLU A 69 17.16 -0.51 -13.69
N THR A 70 16.58 -1.63 -13.28
CA THR A 70 15.44 -1.68 -12.37
C THR A 70 15.82 -1.21 -10.96
N ASP A 71 16.95 -1.66 -10.39
CA ASP A 71 17.42 -1.22 -9.06
C ASP A 71 17.70 0.29 -9.00
N ASN A 72 18.38 0.81 -10.02
CA ASN A 72 18.64 2.25 -10.15
C ASN A 72 17.33 3.03 -10.27
N LYS A 73 16.37 2.50 -11.05
CA LYS A 73 15.07 3.14 -11.24
C LYS A 73 14.25 3.13 -9.96
N MET A 74 14.23 2.03 -9.20
CA MET A 74 13.56 1.95 -7.89
C MET A 74 14.08 2.98 -6.90
N SER A 75 15.40 3.11 -6.81
CA SER A 75 16.03 4.10 -5.94
C SER A 75 15.63 5.52 -6.37
N ALA A 76 15.72 5.82 -7.66
CA ALA A 76 15.33 7.13 -8.19
C ALA A 76 13.82 7.43 -8.00
N ILE A 77 12.95 6.43 -8.16
CA ILE A 77 11.51 6.56 -7.91
C ILE A 77 11.22 6.77 -6.42
N SER A 78 11.94 6.07 -5.54
CA SER A 78 11.79 6.23 -4.08
C SER A 78 12.13 7.66 -3.64
N GLU A 79 13.23 8.21 -4.15
CA GLU A 79 13.62 9.60 -3.93
C GLU A 79 12.59 10.58 -4.52
N TYR A 80 12.08 10.31 -5.72
CA TYR A 80 11.04 11.12 -6.34
C TYR A 80 9.75 11.15 -5.50
N ILE A 81 9.31 10.00 -4.96
CA ILE A 81 8.17 9.92 -4.05
C ILE A 81 8.43 10.77 -2.81
N ALA A 82 9.58 10.60 -2.15
CA ALA A 82 9.92 11.36 -0.94
C ALA A 82 10.01 12.88 -1.21
N ALA A 83 10.54 13.29 -2.35
CA ALA A 83 10.58 14.68 -2.79
C ALA A 83 9.16 15.23 -2.99
N PHE A 84 8.31 14.52 -3.72
CA PHE A 84 6.92 14.93 -3.97
C PHE A 84 6.14 15.12 -2.67
N ILE A 85 6.25 14.19 -1.73
CA ILE A 85 5.60 14.27 -0.42
C ILE A 85 6.10 15.48 0.39
N SER A 86 7.42 15.74 0.34
CA SER A 86 8.03 16.87 1.06
C SER A 86 7.63 18.22 0.47
N GLU A 87 7.71 18.36 -0.86
CA GLU A 87 7.44 19.62 -1.57
C GLU A 87 5.98 20.07 -1.41
N ASN A 88 5.08 19.13 -1.19
CA ASN A 88 3.66 19.38 -0.96
C ASN A 88 3.26 19.40 0.52
N GLU A 89 4.24 19.34 1.44
CA GLU A 89 4.02 19.43 2.90
C GLU A 89 3.05 18.38 3.45
N PHE A 90 3.07 17.19 2.84
CA PHE A 90 2.33 16.03 3.31
C PHE A 90 3.10 15.31 4.44
N ASP A 91 2.35 14.60 5.28
CA ASP A 91 2.86 13.94 6.49
C ASP A 91 3.31 12.48 6.23
N GLY A 92 3.27 12.05 4.98
CA GLY A 92 3.51 10.67 4.57
C GLY A 92 2.79 10.26 3.30
N ILE A 93 2.75 8.95 3.04
CA ILE A 93 2.09 8.37 1.86
C ILE A 93 1.48 7.01 2.20
N VAL A 94 0.36 6.70 1.54
CA VAL A 94 -0.18 5.34 1.44
C VAL A 94 0.16 4.78 0.06
N LEU A 95 0.95 3.73 -0.01
CA LEU A 95 1.27 3.02 -1.26
C LEU A 95 0.30 1.85 -1.46
N GLU A 96 -0.44 1.87 -2.56
CA GLU A 96 -1.17 0.73 -3.08
C GLU A 96 -0.51 0.24 -4.35
N CYS A 97 0.17 -0.90 -4.28
CA CYS A 97 0.79 -1.53 -5.43
C CYS A 97 0.56 -3.06 -5.37
N PRO A 98 -0.52 -3.57 -5.99
CA PRO A 98 -0.85 -5.00 -5.90
C PRO A 98 0.27 -5.95 -6.36
N PRO A 99 1.00 -5.71 -7.47
CA PRO A 99 2.10 -6.58 -7.90
C PRO A 99 3.24 -6.67 -6.88
N LEU A 100 3.44 -5.60 -6.11
CA LEU A 100 4.47 -5.51 -5.08
C LEU A 100 4.17 -6.42 -3.88
N VAL A 101 2.89 -6.48 -3.49
CA VAL A 101 2.43 -7.21 -2.31
C VAL A 101 1.91 -8.61 -2.64
N SER A 102 1.63 -8.93 -3.91
CA SER A 102 1.21 -10.27 -4.33
C SER A 102 2.36 -11.27 -4.48
N GLY A 103 3.60 -10.79 -4.40
CA GLY A 103 4.79 -11.58 -4.69
C GLY A 103 5.03 -11.86 -6.17
N GLU A 104 4.20 -11.32 -7.07
CA GLU A 104 4.36 -11.43 -8.53
C GLU A 104 5.71 -10.89 -9.01
N TYR A 105 6.16 -9.81 -8.37
CA TYR A 105 7.46 -9.20 -8.65
C TYR A 105 8.65 -9.89 -7.94
N GLY A 106 8.38 -10.88 -7.10
CA GLY A 106 9.35 -11.45 -6.18
C GLY A 106 9.29 -10.80 -4.80
N VAL A 107 9.16 -11.64 -3.76
CA VAL A 107 9.01 -11.18 -2.37
C VAL A 107 10.25 -10.41 -1.90
N SER A 108 11.44 -10.83 -2.32
CA SER A 108 12.70 -10.19 -1.92
C SER A 108 12.84 -8.81 -2.56
N GLU A 109 12.63 -8.72 -3.87
CA GLU A 109 12.72 -7.52 -4.69
C GLU A 109 11.67 -6.50 -4.22
N GLY A 110 10.45 -6.96 -3.99
CA GLY A 110 9.40 -6.10 -3.45
C GLY A 110 9.72 -5.55 -2.06
N SER A 111 10.27 -6.39 -1.18
CA SER A 111 10.69 -5.96 0.16
C SER A 111 11.84 -4.94 0.10
N LEU A 112 12.78 -5.10 -0.84
CA LEU A 112 13.87 -4.15 -1.05
C LEU A 112 13.37 -2.80 -1.55
N TRP A 113 12.37 -2.76 -2.44
CA TRP A 113 11.81 -1.47 -2.86
C TRP A 113 11.02 -0.78 -1.74
N ILE A 114 10.22 -1.54 -0.97
CA ILE A 114 9.58 -1.01 0.26
C ILE A 114 10.62 -0.40 1.20
N LYS A 115 11.75 -1.09 1.39
CA LYS A 115 12.87 -0.54 2.17
C LYS A 115 13.43 0.73 1.57
N ALA A 116 13.67 0.78 0.25
CA ALA A 116 14.20 1.97 -0.41
C ALA A 116 13.28 3.19 -0.28
N ILE A 117 11.96 3.00 -0.41
CA ILE A 117 10.96 4.05 -0.16
C ILE A 117 11.02 4.49 1.31
N SER A 118 11.08 3.53 2.24
CA SER A 118 11.19 3.82 3.66
C SER A 118 12.44 4.64 3.98
N ASP A 119 13.60 4.24 3.48
CA ASP A 119 14.87 4.95 3.69
C ASP A 119 14.80 6.40 3.17
N ALA A 120 14.20 6.61 1.98
CA ALA A 120 14.01 7.94 1.39
C ALA A 120 13.05 8.83 2.21
N LEU A 121 12.02 8.23 2.83
CA LEU A 121 11.06 8.91 3.70
C LEU A 121 11.59 9.14 5.13
N PHE A 122 12.45 8.25 5.62
CA PHE A 122 12.88 8.18 7.03
C PHE A 122 13.57 9.46 7.49
N HIS A 123 14.47 10.01 6.69
CA HIS A 123 15.21 11.23 7.01
C HIS A 123 14.30 12.46 7.23
N LYS A 124 13.03 12.36 6.87
CA LYS A 124 12.04 13.44 6.93
C LYS A 124 10.92 13.16 7.94
N ASN A 125 11.02 12.08 8.73
CA ASN A 125 10.00 11.65 9.70
C ASN A 125 8.58 11.49 9.08
N LEU A 126 8.54 11.03 7.82
CA LEU A 126 7.30 10.86 7.07
C LEU A 126 6.68 9.48 7.35
N THR A 127 5.35 9.43 7.42
CA THR A 127 4.59 8.19 7.66
C THR A 127 4.52 7.35 6.39
N PHE A 128 4.87 6.08 6.45
CA PHE A 128 4.76 5.18 5.31
C PHE A 128 3.76 4.06 5.57
N VAL A 129 2.69 4.01 4.78
CA VAL A 129 1.65 2.99 4.89
C VAL A 129 1.62 2.15 3.62
N VAL A 130 1.56 0.83 3.76
CA VAL A 130 1.42 -0.09 2.62
C VAL A 130 0.06 -0.77 2.66
N VAL A 131 -0.66 -0.74 1.54
CA VAL A 131 -1.92 -1.47 1.38
C VAL A 131 -1.63 -2.94 1.10
N ILE A 132 -2.27 -3.83 1.84
CA ILE A 132 -2.13 -5.29 1.65
C ILE A 132 -3.50 -5.96 1.45
N PRO A 133 -3.55 -7.01 0.62
CA PRO A 133 -4.78 -7.75 0.37
C PRO A 133 -5.24 -8.51 1.62
N SER A 134 -6.54 -8.79 1.67
CA SER A 134 -7.15 -9.70 2.64
C SER A 134 -6.94 -11.17 2.23
N LEU A 135 -7.25 -12.09 3.14
CA LEU A 135 -7.36 -13.51 2.81
C LEU A 135 -8.47 -13.77 1.79
N VAL A 136 -8.24 -14.78 0.95
CA VAL A 136 -9.20 -15.32 0.00
C VAL A 136 -9.56 -16.74 0.44
N LEU A 137 -10.86 -16.98 0.61
CA LEU A 137 -11.43 -18.29 0.91
C LEU A 137 -11.98 -18.91 -0.38
N THR A 138 -11.42 -20.03 -0.81
CA THR A 138 -11.95 -20.79 -1.95
C THR A 138 -12.54 -22.10 -1.47
N GLU A 139 -13.69 -22.50 -2.02
CA GLU A 139 -14.23 -23.84 -1.79
C GLU A 139 -13.75 -24.79 -2.88
N ASP A 140 -13.19 -25.92 -2.48
CA ASP A 140 -12.72 -26.98 -3.37
C ASP A 140 -13.16 -28.33 -2.81
N GLU A 141 -14.03 -29.04 -3.54
CA GLU A 141 -14.57 -30.35 -3.17
C GLU A 141 -15.17 -30.42 -1.74
N GLY A 142 -15.81 -29.34 -1.29
CA GLY A 142 -16.40 -29.25 0.06
C GLY A 142 -15.40 -28.90 1.18
N ASN A 143 -14.15 -28.58 0.84
CA ASN A 143 -13.15 -28.06 1.77
C ASN A 143 -12.88 -26.56 1.51
N THR A 144 -12.85 -25.76 2.57
CA THR A 144 -12.44 -24.37 2.49
C THR A 144 -10.91 -24.28 2.48
N LYS A 145 -10.34 -23.80 1.38
CA LYS A 145 -8.94 -23.43 1.25
C LYS A 145 -8.76 -21.94 1.56
N ILE A 146 -7.76 -21.64 2.38
CA ILE A 146 -7.36 -20.27 2.70
C ILE A 146 -6.11 -19.94 1.89
N SER A 147 -6.15 -18.84 1.15
CA SER A 147 -5.00 -18.32 0.44
C SER A 147 -4.87 -16.81 0.65
N THR A 148 -3.68 -16.28 0.39
CA THR A 148 -3.42 -14.84 0.42
C THR A 148 -2.31 -14.55 -0.58
N ALA A 149 -2.45 -13.44 -1.29
CA ALA A 149 -1.38 -12.96 -2.17
C ALA A 149 -0.23 -12.32 -1.34
N PHE A 150 -0.49 -11.86 -0.12
CA PHE A 150 0.52 -11.32 0.79
C PHE A 150 0.78 -12.30 1.94
N SER A 151 1.97 -12.88 1.95
CA SER A 151 2.34 -13.95 2.89
C SER A 151 2.88 -13.41 4.22
N GLN A 152 2.97 -14.29 5.22
CA GLN A 152 3.61 -13.97 6.50
C GLN A 152 5.12 -13.67 6.34
N ASP A 153 5.81 -14.35 5.43
CA ASP A 153 7.22 -14.06 5.11
C ASP A 153 7.37 -12.64 4.53
N SER A 154 6.47 -12.26 3.61
CA SER A 154 6.40 -10.88 3.08
C SER A 154 6.17 -9.86 4.19
N PHE A 155 5.26 -10.15 5.14
CA PHE A 155 5.02 -9.29 6.31
C PHE A 155 6.29 -9.10 7.16
N TYR A 156 6.96 -10.19 7.54
CA TYR A 156 8.16 -10.10 8.39
C TYR A 156 9.34 -9.41 7.71
N ARG A 157 9.46 -9.49 6.38
CA ARG A 157 10.50 -8.76 5.64
C ARG A 157 10.27 -7.26 5.57
N MET A 158 9.03 -6.82 5.73
CA MET A 158 8.63 -5.42 5.51
C MET A 158 8.25 -4.67 6.79
N ILE A 159 7.92 -5.38 7.88
CA ILE A 159 7.36 -4.79 9.11
C ILE A 159 8.25 -3.72 9.75
N ASP A 160 9.57 -3.85 9.66
CA ASP A 160 10.52 -2.87 10.21
C ASP A 160 10.69 -1.62 9.33
N TYR A 161 10.17 -1.63 8.10
CA TYR A 161 10.32 -0.55 7.13
C TYR A 161 9.03 0.25 6.92
N VAL A 162 7.88 -0.24 7.38
CA VAL A 162 6.60 0.46 7.21
C VAL A 162 6.08 0.96 8.54
N SER A 163 5.43 2.13 8.55
CA SER A 163 4.78 2.65 9.75
C SER A 163 3.50 1.87 10.07
N TYR A 164 2.71 1.53 9.03
CA TYR A 164 1.45 0.81 9.16
C TYR A 164 1.18 -0.05 7.93
N PHE A 165 0.37 -1.10 8.11
CA PHE A 165 -0.27 -1.82 7.02
C PHE A 165 -1.77 -1.51 6.98
N SER A 166 -2.29 -1.23 5.79
CA SER A 166 -3.73 -1.07 5.53
C SER A 166 -4.28 -2.35 4.91
N ILE A 167 -4.96 -3.17 5.71
CA ILE A 167 -5.48 -4.47 5.26
C ILE A 167 -6.85 -4.28 4.62
N MET A 168 -7.03 -4.72 3.38
CA MET A 168 -8.29 -4.58 2.63
C MET A 168 -9.36 -5.62 3.04
N THR A 169 -9.72 -5.67 4.33
CA THR A 169 -10.70 -6.60 4.91
C THR A 169 -12.15 -6.20 4.64
N TYR A 170 -12.46 -5.93 3.38
CA TYR A 170 -13.81 -5.63 2.87
C TYR A 170 -14.00 -6.28 1.50
N ASP A 171 -15.19 -6.13 0.93
CA ASP A 171 -15.66 -6.78 -0.31
C ASP A 171 -15.62 -8.31 -0.26
N PHE A 172 -15.85 -8.90 0.92
CA PHE A 172 -15.88 -10.35 1.10
C PHE A 172 -16.84 -11.03 0.12
N SER A 173 -18.10 -10.61 0.08
CA SER A 173 -19.14 -11.21 -0.76
C SER A 173 -18.80 -11.19 -2.25
N HIS A 174 -18.23 -10.07 -2.74
CA HIS A 174 -17.79 -9.93 -4.13
C HIS A 174 -16.57 -10.82 -4.42
N LYS A 175 -15.56 -10.79 -3.55
CA LYS A 175 -14.31 -11.57 -3.69
C LYS A 175 -14.57 -13.08 -3.69
N HIS A 176 -15.52 -13.54 -2.88
CA HIS A 176 -15.82 -14.96 -2.71
C HIS A 176 -17.05 -15.43 -3.50
N LYS A 177 -17.70 -14.54 -4.26
CA LYS A 177 -18.95 -14.82 -5.00
C LYS A 177 -20.04 -15.43 -4.10
N GLN A 178 -20.12 -14.99 -2.85
CA GLN A 178 -21.08 -15.46 -1.85
C GLN A 178 -22.12 -14.38 -1.56
N ILE A 179 -23.36 -14.79 -1.24
CA ILE A 179 -24.39 -13.89 -0.72
C ILE A 179 -24.16 -13.75 0.79
N GLY A 180 -23.89 -12.53 1.27
CA GLY A 180 -23.60 -12.34 2.69
C GLY A 180 -23.04 -10.95 3.04
N GLY A 181 -22.51 -10.83 4.26
CA GLY A 181 -21.92 -9.59 4.76
C GLY A 181 -20.61 -9.20 4.06
N MET A 182 -20.37 -7.90 3.93
CA MET A 182 -19.20 -7.35 3.22
C MET A 182 -17.86 -7.54 3.92
N ALA A 183 -17.88 -7.77 5.24
CA ALA A 183 -16.70 -8.02 6.07
C ALA A 183 -17.07 -8.86 7.31
N PRO A 184 -17.25 -10.19 7.16
CA PRO A 184 -17.56 -11.07 8.29
C PRO A 184 -16.49 -10.97 9.38
N LEU A 185 -16.90 -10.81 10.65
CA LEU A 185 -15.97 -10.54 11.76
C LEU A 185 -14.89 -11.63 11.91
N GLU A 186 -15.27 -12.90 11.75
CA GLU A 186 -14.35 -14.03 11.85
C GLU A 186 -13.29 -13.99 10.74
N TRP A 187 -13.68 -13.62 9.52
CA TRP A 187 -12.76 -13.45 8.41
C TRP A 187 -11.81 -12.27 8.60
N VAL A 188 -12.32 -11.13 9.08
CA VAL A 188 -11.49 -9.97 9.44
C VAL A 188 -10.46 -10.38 10.51
N SER A 189 -10.90 -11.11 11.55
CA SER A 189 -10.00 -11.61 12.60
C SER A 189 -8.95 -12.57 12.05
N ALA A 190 -9.34 -13.48 11.15
CA ALA A 190 -8.43 -14.41 10.50
C ALA A 190 -7.34 -13.67 9.71
N CYS A 191 -7.69 -12.61 8.96
CA CYS A 191 -6.72 -11.80 8.21
C CYS A 191 -5.62 -11.23 9.10
N VAL A 192 -5.96 -10.72 10.29
CA VAL A 192 -4.99 -10.18 11.25
C VAL A 192 -4.16 -11.29 11.89
N ARG A 193 -4.80 -12.38 12.32
CA ARG A 193 -4.13 -13.49 13.01
C ARG A 193 -3.07 -14.17 12.13
N LEU A 194 -3.38 -14.37 10.85
CA LEU A 194 -2.45 -14.98 9.89
C LEU A 194 -1.15 -14.18 9.72
N LEU A 195 -1.24 -12.85 9.64
CA LEU A 195 -0.05 -12.00 9.55
C LEU A 195 0.77 -12.00 10.84
N SER A 196 0.11 -12.00 11.99
CA SER A 196 0.76 -11.98 13.31
C SER A 196 1.36 -13.32 13.74
N GLY A 197 1.18 -14.40 12.97
CA GLY A 197 1.64 -15.76 13.33
C GLY A 197 0.82 -16.45 14.42
N HIS A 198 -0.37 -15.94 14.75
CA HIS A 198 -1.26 -16.49 15.78
C HIS A 198 -2.47 -17.22 15.19
N TYR A 199 -2.37 -17.71 13.95
CA TYR A 199 -3.45 -18.49 13.34
C TYR A 199 -3.37 -19.95 13.80
N LEU A 200 -4.27 -20.31 14.72
CA LEU A 200 -4.57 -21.71 15.04
C LEU A 200 -5.81 -22.10 14.22
N PRO A 201 -5.70 -22.98 13.21
CA PRO A 201 -6.90 -23.58 12.63
C PRO A 201 -7.55 -24.43 13.73
N HIS A 202 -8.81 -24.13 14.04
CA HIS A 202 -9.68 -25.00 14.83
C HIS A 202 -10.49 -25.87 13.87
#